data_AF-A0A2X2DII8-F1
#
_entry.id   AF-A0A2X2DII8-F1
#
_cell.length_a   1.000
_cell.length_b   1.000
_cell.length_c   1.000
_cell.angle_alpha   90.00
_cell.angle_beta   90.00
_cell.angle_gamma   90.00
#
_symmetry.space_group_name_H-M   'P 1'
#
loop_
_entity.id
_entity.type
_entity.pdbx_description
1 polymer ?
#
loop_
_entity_poly.entity_id
_entity_poly.type
_entity_poly.pdbx_seq_one_letter_code
_entity_poly.pdbx_strand_id
1 'polypeptide(L)' 'MYEKQSLSFRLNLEREGCLNMKRQKRDRLARALSKGYQAGMQGRSKEQCPYFAIDARSHWLGGWRQAMEDRPGLAK' A
#
# COMPACT_ATOMS: atom_id res chain seq x y z
N MET A 1 29.83 -13.51 -21.45
CA MET A 1 29.33 -12.78 -20.27
C MET A 1 28.78 -11.43 -20.73
N TYR A 2 27.76 -10.81 -20.13
CA TYR A 2 26.89 -11.24 -19.02
C TYR A 2 25.38 -11.18 -19.37
N GLU A 3 25.03 -10.69 -20.56
CA GLU A 3 23.73 -10.10 -20.89
C GLU A 3 22.55 -11.09 -21.12
N LYS A 4 22.60 -12.27 -20.49
CA LYS A 4 21.46 -13.19 -20.39
C LYS A 4 20.93 -13.39 -18.96
N GLN A 5 21.52 -12.71 -17.97
CA GLN A 5 21.09 -12.77 -16.57
C GLN A 5 19.83 -11.91 -16.27
N SER A 6 19.55 -10.88 -17.09
CA SER A 6 18.58 -9.82 -16.74
C SER A 6 17.10 -10.21 -16.94
N LEU A 7 16.77 -10.93 -18.02
CA LEU A 7 15.38 -11.25 -18.37
C LEU A 7 14.80 -12.43 -17.58
N SER A 8 15.63 -13.36 -17.10
CA SER A 8 15.15 -14.47 -16.26
C SER A 8 14.82 -14.03 -14.83
N PHE A 9 15.40 -12.94 -14.32
CA PHE A 9 15.09 -12.46 -12.97
C PHE A 9 13.70 -11.80 -12.88
N ARG A 10 13.23 -11.16 -13.96
CA ARG A 10 11.92 -10.49 -13.99
C ARG A 10 10.73 -11.46 -14.08
N LEU A 11 10.89 -12.64 -14.69
CA LEU A 11 9.79 -13.60 -14.88
C LEU A 11 9.69 -14.68 -13.78
N ASN A 12 10.66 -14.76 -12.85
CA ASN A 12 10.60 -15.70 -11.73
C ASN A 12 9.85 -15.15 -10.50
N LEU A 13 9.57 -13.84 -10.43
CA LEU A 13 8.81 -13.24 -9.32
C LEU A 13 7.27 -13.45 -9.46
N GLU A 14 6.80 -13.97 -10.58
CA GLU A 14 5.37 -14.21 -10.84
C GLU A 14 4.94 -15.68 -10.77
N ARG A 15 5.86 -16.63 -10.50
CA ARG A 15 5.55 -18.07 -10.59
C ARG A 15 5.58 -18.87 -9.28
N GLU A 16 6.31 -18.42 -8.25
CA GLU A 16 6.43 -19.12 -6.96
C GLU A 16 5.72 -18.37 -5.82
N GLY A 17 4.40 -18.52 -5.71
CA GLY A 17 3.60 -17.85 -4.67
C GLY A 17 2.22 -18.44 -4.37
N CYS A 18 1.86 -19.58 -4.98
CA CYS A 18 0.49 -20.13 -4.96
C CYS A 18 0.30 -21.39 -4.10
N LEU A 19 1.10 -21.60 -3.05
CA LEU A 19 0.85 -22.67 -2.06
C LEU A 19 0.95 -22.12 -0.63
N ASN A 20 -0.02 -22.51 0.20
CA ASN A 20 -0.27 -22.00 1.56
C ASN A 20 -0.64 -20.50 1.67
N MET A 21 -1.47 -19.98 0.75
CA MET A 21 -2.29 -18.79 1.04
C MET A 21 -3.42 -19.12 2.05
N LYS A 22 -3.04 -19.47 3.28
CA LYS A 22 -3.80 -18.96 4.44
C LYS A 22 -3.67 -17.44 4.37
N ARG A 23 -4.55 -16.78 3.63
CA ARG A 23 -4.82 -15.34 3.79
C ARG A 23 -5.34 -15.18 5.21
N GLN A 24 -4.42 -15.06 6.18
CA GLN A 24 -4.74 -14.42 7.45
C GLN A 24 -5.48 -13.15 7.11
N LYS A 25 -6.62 -12.94 7.77
CA LYS A 25 -7.63 -11.96 7.40
C LYS A 25 -7.12 -10.54 7.70
N ARG A 26 -6.11 -10.10 6.91
CA ARG A 26 -5.25 -8.93 7.12
C ARG A 26 -6.08 -7.81 7.74
N ASP A 27 -5.75 -7.40 8.95
CA ASP A 27 -6.73 -6.78 9.84
C ASP A 27 -7.49 -5.64 9.20
N ARG A 28 -8.75 -5.46 9.61
CA ARG A 28 -9.62 -4.39 9.09
C ARG A 28 -8.91 -3.02 9.16
N LEU A 29 -8.15 -2.81 10.23
CA LEU A 29 -7.32 -1.64 10.50
C LEU A 29 -6.09 -1.57 9.59
N ALA A 30 -5.36 -2.67 9.40
CA ALA A 30 -4.22 -2.72 8.46
C ALA A 30 -4.64 -2.52 6.99
N ARG A 31 -5.83 -2.99 6.59
CA ARG A 31 -6.44 -2.63 5.29
C ARG A 31 -6.75 -1.14 5.20
N ALA A 32 -7.31 -0.55 6.26
CA ALA A 32 -7.63 0.87 6.30
C ALA A 32 -6.35 1.73 6.19
N LEU A 33 -5.29 1.40 6.95
CA LEU A 33 -3.97 2.03 6.89
C LEU A 33 -3.42 2.07 5.46
N SER A 34 -3.27 0.92 4.79
CA SER A 34 -2.72 0.89 3.42
C SER A 34 -3.64 1.59 2.41
N LYS A 35 -4.96 1.58 2.61
CA LYS A 35 -5.90 2.34 1.76
C LYS A 35 -5.77 3.85 1.96
N GLY A 36 -5.45 4.29 3.17
CA GLY A 36 -5.12 5.69 3.48
C GLY A 36 -3.84 6.13 2.78
N TYR A 37 -2.78 5.34 2.91
CA TYR A 37 -1.51 5.56 2.22
C TYR A 37 -1.69 5.65 0.71
N GLN A 38 -2.38 4.67 0.11
CA GLN A 38 -2.67 4.69 -1.32
C GLN A 38 -3.49 5.93 -1.73
N ALA A 39 -4.39 6.43 -0.88
CA ALA A 39 -5.17 7.64 -1.16
C ALA A 39 -4.32 8.92 -1.07
N GLY A 40 -3.40 9.00 -0.11
CA GLY A 40 -2.44 10.12 0.00
C GLY A 40 -1.51 10.19 -1.20
N MET A 41 -0.92 9.07 -1.64
CA MET A 41 -0.06 9.05 -2.83
C MET A 41 -0.80 9.47 -4.12
N GLN A 42 -2.11 9.22 -4.19
CA GLN A 42 -2.99 9.69 -5.28
C GLN A 42 -3.41 11.17 -5.17
N GLY A 43 -3.02 11.89 -4.11
CA GLY A 43 -3.45 13.28 -3.87
C GLY A 43 -4.92 13.43 -3.51
N ARG A 44 -5.60 12.37 -3.04
CA ARG A 44 -7.01 12.44 -2.62
C ARG A 44 -7.12 13.10 -1.25
N SER A 45 -8.15 13.91 -1.01
CA SER A 45 -8.38 14.59 0.28
C SER A 45 -8.72 13.61 1.42
N LYS A 46 -8.36 14.02 2.65
CA LYS A 46 -8.65 13.28 3.89
C LYS A 46 -10.15 12.97 4.13
N GLU A 47 -11.04 13.76 3.54
CA GLU A 47 -12.50 13.60 3.61
C GLU A 47 -13.02 12.42 2.78
N GLN A 48 -12.26 11.94 1.78
CA GLN A 48 -12.64 10.78 0.97
C GLN A 48 -12.47 9.43 1.71
N CYS A 49 -12.36 9.47 3.04
CA CYS A 49 -12.27 8.29 3.89
C CYS A 49 -13.63 7.54 3.94
N PRO A 50 -13.75 6.32 3.40
CA PRO A 50 -15.00 5.58 3.37
C PRO A 50 -15.36 4.93 4.72
N TYR A 51 -14.60 5.22 5.78
CA TYR A 51 -14.76 4.62 7.10
C TYR A 51 -15.48 5.56 8.06
N PHE A 52 -16.65 5.10 8.53
CA PHE A 52 -17.43 5.72 9.61
C PHE A 52 -16.94 5.29 11.01
N ALA A 53 -16.41 4.07 11.14
CA ALA A 53 -15.84 3.58 12.40
C ALA A 53 -14.55 4.33 12.75
N ILE A 54 -14.49 4.87 13.97
CA ILE A 54 -13.40 5.75 14.44
C ILE A 54 -12.04 5.07 14.31
N ASP A 55 -11.88 3.83 14.76
CA ASP A 55 -10.59 3.13 14.70
C ASP A 55 -10.07 2.97 13.27
N ALA A 56 -10.95 2.57 12.34
CA ALA A 56 -10.61 2.39 10.93
C ALA A 56 -10.31 3.73 10.25
N ARG A 57 -11.04 4.80 10.62
CA ARG A 57 -10.76 6.17 10.16
C ARG A 57 -9.41 6.66 10.67
N SER A 58 -9.08 6.46 11.94
CA SER A 58 -7.78 6.84 12.53
C SER A 58 -6.61 6.14 11.84
N HIS A 59 -6.73 4.84 11.57
CA HIS A 59 -5.72 4.08 10.81
C HIS A 59 -5.59 4.57 9.36
N TRP A 60 -6.72 4.82 8.67
CA TRP A 60 -6.70 5.37 7.31
C TRP A 60 -6.06 6.77 7.27
N LEU A 61 -6.38 7.65 8.22
CA LEU A 61 -5.78 8.98 8.32
C LEU A 61 -4.29 8.92 8.67
N GLY A 62 -3.86 7.95 9.48
CA GLY A 62 -2.44 7.69 9.76
C GLY A 62 -1.66 7.34 8.49
N GLY A 63 -2.17 6.39 7.70
CA GLY A 63 -1.55 6.02 6.42
C GLY A 63 -1.57 7.17 5.40
N TRP A 64 -2.65 7.94 5.36
CA TRP A 64 -2.78 9.11 4.49
C TRP A 64 -1.72 10.19 4.81
N ARG A 65 -1.46 10.44 6.11
CA ARG A 65 -0.39 11.37 6.53
C ARG A 65 0.99 10.86 6.13
N GLN A 66 1.30 9.58 6.35
CA GLN A 66 2.57 9.01 5.92
C GLN A 66 2.77 9.18 4.41
N ALA A 67 1.73 8.95 3.60
CA ALA A 67 1.79 9.18 2.16
C ALA A 67 1.87 10.66 1.73
N MET A 68 1.53 11.62 2.60
CA MET A 68 1.78 13.05 2.34
C MET A 68 3.23 13.41 2.65
N GLU A 69 3.81 12.83 3.70
CA GLU A 69 5.22 12.98 4.10
C GLU A 69 6.17 12.31 3.09
N ASP A 70 5.87 11.07 2.70
CA ASP A 70 6.65 10.29 1.74
C ASP A 70 6.54 10.84 0.29
N ARG A 71 5.56 11.70 0.00
CA ARG A 71 5.33 12.26 -1.34
C ARG A 71 6.36 13.36 -1.63
N PRO A 72 7.31 13.16 -2.56
CA PRO A 72 8.50 14.00 -2.72
C PRO A 72 8.23 15.31 -3.50
N GLY A 73 7.14 16.00 -3.18
CA GLY A 73 6.65 17.17 -3.92
C GLY A 73 5.66 18.08 -3.18
N LEU A 74 5.49 17.93 -1.86
CA LEU A 74 4.74 18.88 -1.02
C LEU A 74 5.60 19.45 0.13
N ALA A 75 6.90 19.56 -0.11
CA ALA A 75 7.86 20.21 0.77
C ALA A 75 8.70 21.23 -0.03
N LYS A 76 8.02 22.25 -0.56
CA LYS A 76 8.57 23.53 -1.03
C LYS A 76 7.54 24.62 -0.80
#